data_AF-A0A0N4T560-F1
#
_entry.id   AF-A0A0N4T560-F1
#
_cell.length_a   1.000
_cell.length_b   1.000
_cell.length_c   1.000
_cell.angle_alpha   90.00
_cell.angle_beta   90.00
_cell.angle_gamma   90.00
#
_symmetry.space_group_name_H-M   'P 1'
#
loop_
_entity.id
_entity.type
_entity.pdbx_description
1 polymer ?
#
loop_
_entity_poly.entity_id
_entity_poly.type
_entity_poly.pdbx_seq_one_letter_code
_entity_poly.pdbx_strand_id
1 'polypeptide(L)'
;MKFLHYRLPNDSTTVFGLPLPIQKSVQALRRHIYISLGELQANREKELNRYMFSQRETNIPMNSAEKLYRMMLPNLSQYIIALLKVLLAAAPSSKAKSEAINILSDVLTPETNKEVLSNSLNLDSSLSNILEQSVRIAIDVNRHKEIMVKAASAILILLMKHFRLNHIYQFEYIGQHLVFANCIPLILKFMDQNMVRYIQSKHELPPYNYPYAPLYYVRNHEEWPMLNVNNLEESDSQSPSYYLWRNVFSAINLLRVLNKLTKWKHARTMMLVVFKSAPILKRSLRVKLAVFQLYVLKLLKMQARYLGRQWRRTNMEIMSAIYAKVRHRLNDDWAYANETRSKSWDFQNEEAALKTAVERFNSRRYASLYPAFALEVGEASSPGDSYLDNVDMNEFEPMDNSFQSLLGTKVELSDRFKRNYARWINDEVIKNHTNWDLLVALTHGIIDSI
;
A
#
# COMPACT_ATOMS: atom_id res chain seq x y z
N MET A 1 -9.45 39.84 -16.06
CA MET A 1 -10.50 40.08 -17.06
C MET A 1 -9.96 39.62 -18.41
N LYS A 2 -10.80 39.00 -19.25
CA LYS A 2 -10.46 38.81 -20.66
C LYS A 2 -10.61 40.17 -21.37
N PHE A 3 -9.77 40.44 -22.37
CA PHE A 3 -9.54 41.70 -23.08
C PHE A 3 -10.82 42.35 -23.66
N LEU A 4 -11.88 41.58 -23.83
CA LEU A 4 -13.18 42.03 -24.35
C LEU A 4 -14.19 42.43 -23.27
N HIS A 5 -13.78 42.54 -21.99
CA HIS A 5 -14.68 42.70 -20.83
C HIS A 5 -15.79 41.64 -20.72
N TYR A 6 -15.78 40.62 -21.58
CA TYR A 6 -16.72 39.51 -21.58
C TYR A 6 -16.28 38.44 -20.57
N ARG A 7 -17.10 38.23 -19.55
CA ARG A 7 -16.94 37.14 -18.57
C ARG A 7 -17.91 36.02 -18.92
N LEU A 8 -17.40 34.93 -19.49
CA LEU A 8 -18.11 33.66 -19.48
C LEU A 8 -18.17 33.16 -18.02
N PRO A 9 -19.37 32.95 -17.44
CA PRO A 9 -19.48 32.37 -16.10
C PRO A 9 -18.82 30.98 -16.10
N ASN A 10 -17.99 30.71 -15.10
CA ASN A 10 -17.28 29.42 -14.89
C ASN A 10 -16.21 29.03 -15.94
N ASP A 11 -15.84 29.90 -16.88
CA ASP A 11 -14.78 29.62 -17.85
C ASP A 11 -13.39 30.04 -17.33
N SER A 12 -12.68 29.07 -16.76
CA SER A 12 -11.30 29.19 -16.27
C SER A 12 -10.25 28.61 -17.23
N THR A 13 -10.66 28.02 -18.35
CA THR A 13 -9.79 27.20 -19.19
C THR A 13 -9.46 27.85 -20.53
N THR A 14 -10.37 28.67 -21.08
CA THR A 14 -10.15 29.27 -22.39
C THR A 14 -9.21 30.47 -22.29
N VAL A 15 -8.28 30.51 -23.26
CA VAL A 15 -7.29 31.57 -23.42
C VAL A 15 -7.82 32.68 -24.34
N PHE A 16 -9.05 32.53 -24.83
CA PHE A 16 -9.70 33.46 -25.73
C PHE A 16 -9.82 34.84 -25.10
N GLY A 17 -9.36 35.86 -25.81
CA GLY A 17 -9.31 37.22 -25.28
C GLY A 17 -8.25 37.45 -24.20
N LEU A 18 -7.19 36.65 -24.09
CA LEU A 18 -6.02 37.04 -23.27
C LEU A 18 -4.91 37.67 -24.14
N PRO A 19 -4.16 38.66 -23.65
CA PRO A 19 -3.00 39.22 -24.35
C PRO A 19 -1.99 38.15 -24.76
N LEU A 20 -1.36 38.31 -25.94
CA LEU A 20 -0.38 37.36 -26.48
C LEU A 20 0.72 36.95 -25.47
N PRO A 21 1.30 37.84 -24.64
CA PRO A 21 2.26 37.44 -23.62
C PRO A 21 1.70 36.44 -22.60
N ILE A 22 0.43 36.60 -22.20
CA ILE A 22 -0.25 35.68 -21.28
C ILE A 22 -0.56 34.35 -21.98
N GLN A 23 -0.92 34.37 -23.26
CA GLN A 23 -1.11 33.13 -24.01
C GLN A 23 0.19 32.32 -24.08
N LYS A 24 1.31 32.98 -24.37
CA LYS A 24 2.65 32.36 -24.40
C LYS A 24 3.05 31.82 -23.02
N SER A 25 2.78 32.55 -21.94
CA SER A 25 3.10 32.09 -20.58
C SER A 25 2.24 30.89 -20.16
N VAL A 26 0.95 30.88 -20.47
CA VAL A 26 0.06 29.73 -20.25
C VAL A 26 0.52 28.53 -21.07
N GLN A 27 0.93 28.73 -22.32
CA GLN A 27 1.45 27.65 -23.18
C GLN A 27 2.75 27.06 -22.62
N ALA A 28 3.70 27.91 -22.20
CA ALA A 28 4.93 27.46 -21.55
C ALA A 28 4.63 26.69 -20.25
N LEU A 29 3.71 27.20 -19.44
CA LEU A 29 3.28 26.55 -18.21
C LEU A 29 2.67 25.17 -18.49
N ARG A 30 1.72 25.05 -19.43
CA ARG A 30 1.10 23.77 -19.81
C ARG A 30 2.10 22.74 -20.32
N ARG A 31 3.16 23.18 -21.03
CA ARG A 31 4.24 22.30 -21.51
C ARG A 31 5.13 21.75 -20.39
N HIS A 32 5.32 22.50 -19.32
CA HIS A 32 6.26 22.15 -18.24
C HIS A 32 5.59 21.72 -16.93
N ILE A 33 4.26 21.81 -16.80
CA ILE A 33 3.53 21.23 -15.68
C ILE A 33 3.54 19.71 -15.82
N TYR A 34 4.15 19.05 -14.84
CA TYR A 34 4.02 17.61 -14.67
C TYR A 34 2.62 17.27 -14.14
N ILE A 35 1.86 16.53 -14.93
CA ILE A 35 0.60 15.90 -14.51
C ILE A 35 0.89 14.45 -14.18
N SER A 36 0.52 14.02 -12.98
CA SER A 36 0.76 12.64 -12.57
C SER A 36 -0.25 11.68 -13.19
N LEU A 37 0.16 10.43 -13.41
CA LEU A 37 -0.76 9.37 -13.88
C LEU A 37 -2.02 9.26 -12.99
N GLY A 38 -1.88 9.44 -11.68
CA GLY A 38 -3.02 9.38 -10.76
C GLY A 38 -4.00 10.54 -10.95
N GLU A 39 -3.53 11.73 -11.34
CA GLU A 39 -4.42 12.87 -11.67
C GLU A 39 -5.13 12.62 -13.01
N LEU A 40 -4.45 12.04 -14.00
CA LEU A 40 -5.08 11.64 -15.27
C LEU A 40 -6.18 10.60 -15.03
N GLN A 41 -5.90 9.57 -14.24
CA GLN A 41 -6.88 8.55 -13.87
C GLN A 41 -8.06 9.15 -13.11
N ALA A 42 -7.80 9.94 -12.05
CA ALA A 42 -8.87 10.57 -11.28
C ALA A 42 -9.72 11.55 -12.11
N ASN A 43 -9.15 12.23 -13.10
CA ASN A 43 -9.92 13.09 -14.01
C ASN A 43 -10.78 12.27 -14.97
N ARG A 44 -10.25 11.18 -15.53
CA ARG A 44 -11.03 10.27 -16.37
C ARG A 44 -12.21 9.66 -15.61
N GLU A 45 -12.01 9.32 -14.35
CA GLU A 45 -13.07 8.84 -13.47
C GLU A 45 -14.18 9.87 -13.27
N LYS A 46 -13.83 11.15 -13.13
CA LYS A 46 -14.83 12.24 -13.08
C LYS A 46 -15.60 12.37 -14.40
N GLU A 47 -14.92 12.22 -15.54
CA GLU A 47 -15.57 12.24 -16.86
C GLU A 47 -16.55 11.06 -17.02
N LEU A 48 -16.14 9.84 -16.65
CA LEU A 48 -17.00 8.66 -16.66
C LEU A 48 -18.22 8.82 -15.77
N ASN A 49 -18.04 9.40 -14.58
CA ASN A 49 -19.17 9.69 -13.69
C ASN A 49 -20.08 10.81 -14.23
N ARG A 50 -19.53 11.80 -14.94
CA ARG A 50 -20.31 12.90 -15.52
C ARG A 50 -21.10 12.49 -16.77
N TYR A 51 -20.53 11.59 -17.57
CA TYR A 51 -21.05 11.19 -18.87
C TYR A 51 -21.38 9.70 -18.90
N MET A 52 -22.14 9.24 -17.90
CA MET A 52 -22.46 7.83 -17.67
C MET A 52 -23.02 7.09 -18.90
N PHE A 53 -23.84 7.76 -19.72
CA PHE A 53 -24.48 7.16 -20.89
C PHE A 53 -23.58 7.11 -22.14
N SER A 54 -22.77 8.14 -22.36
CA SER A 54 -21.98 8.27 -23.60
C SER A 54 -20.56 7.73 -23.47
N GLN A 55 -20.02 7.67 -22.24
CA GLN A 55 -18.70 7.12 -21.98
C GLN A 55 -18.81 5.84 -21.14
N ARG A 56 -18.62 4.70 -21.80
CA ARG A 56 -18.44 3.42 -21.12
C ARG A 56 -16.96 3.14 -20.89
N GLU A 57 -16.66 2.48 -19.78
CA GLU A 57 -15.32 1.97 -19.52
C GLU A 57 -15.06 0.75 -20.41
N THR A 58 -14.52 1.00 -21.61
CA THR A 58 -14.20 -0.05 -22.59
C THR A 58 -12.76 -0.51 -22.46
N ASN A 59 -12.54 -1.82 -22.63
CA ASN A 59 -11.21 -2.47 -22.67
C ASN A 59 -10.34 -2.29 -21.41
N ILE A 60 -10.78 -2.82 -20.27
CA ILE A 60 -9.95 -2.90 -19.06
C ILE A 60 -8.81 -3.91 -19.28
N PRO A 61 -7.54 -3.49 -19.30
CA PRO A 61 -6.43 -4.39 -19.53
C PRO A 61 -6.29 -5.37 -18.36
N MET A 62 -6.45 -6.66 -18.63
CA MET A 62 -6.37 -7.73 -17.62
C MET A 62 -4.91 -8.08 -17.29
N ASN A 63 -4.18 -7.13 -16.73
CA ASN A 63 -2.82 -7.33 -16.26
C ASN A 63 -2.78 -8.10 -14.92
N SER A 64 -1.60 -8.56 -14.50
CA SER A 64 -1.46 -9.35 -13.27
C SER A 64 -1.89 -8.60 -12.00
N ALA A 65 -1.74 -7.27 -11.97
CA ALA A 65 -2.18 -6.46 -10.85
C ALA A 65 -3.72 -6.35 -10.78
N GLU A 66 -4.37 -6.23 -11.92
CA GLU A 66 -5.83 -6.21 -12.05
C GLU A 66 -6.44 -7.55 -11.62
N LYS A 67 -5.86 -8.67 -12.10
CA LYS A 67 -6.27 -10.02 -11.68
C LYS A 67 -6.15 -10.19 -10.16
N LEU A 68 -5.00 -9.78 -9.59
CA LEU A 68 -4.77 -9.85 -8.16
C LEU A 68 -5.76 -8.97 -7.37
N TYR A 69 -6.01 -7.73 -7.83
CA TYR A 69 -6.96 -6.84 -7.17
C TYR A 69 -8.35 -7.44 -7.12
N ARG A 70 -8.85 -7.97 -8.25
CA ARG A 70 -10.17 -8.60 -8.35
C ARG A 70 -10.30 -9.76 -7.36
N MET A 71 -9.32 -10.66 -7.33
CA MET A 71 -9.34 -11.80 -6.41
C MET A 71 -9.25 -11.39 -4.93
N MET A 72 -8.50 -10.32 -4.63
CA MET A 72 -8.36 -9.83 -3.27
C MET A 72 -9.57 -9.03 -2.78
N LEU A 73 -10.33 -8.42 -3.70
CA LEU A 73 -11.35 -7.41 -3.39
C LEU A 73 -12.38 -7.85 -2.34
N PRO A 74 -13.00 -9.05 -2.39
CA PRO A 74 -14.04 -9.46 -1.43
C PRO A 74 -13.54 -9.55 0.01
N ASN A 75 -12.30 -10.00 0.20
CA ASN A 75 -11.70 -10.23 1.52
C ASN A 75 -10.58 -9.23 1.83
N LEU A 76 -10.54 -8.09 1.12
CA LEU A 76 -9.41 -7.17 1.16
C LEU A 76 -9.12 -6.65 2.57
N SER A 77 -10.18 -6.28 3.30
CA SER A 77 -10.07 -5.83 4.70
C SER A 77 -9.42 -6.89 5.58
N GLN A 78 -9.84 -8.16 5.46
CA GLN A 78 -9.29 -9.28 6.23
C GLN A 78 -7.81 -9.51 5.91
N TYR A 79 -7.42 -9.49 4.64
CA TYR A 79 -6.02 -9.64 4.22
C TYR A 79 -5.13 -8.52 4.76
N ILE A 80 -5.63 -7.27 4.74
CA ILE A 80 -4.90 -6.13 5.29
C ILE A 80 -4.75 -6.28 6.81
N ILE A 81 -5.82 -6.63 7.52
CA ILE A 81 -5.78 -6.85 8.98
C ILE A 81 -4.81 -7.98 9.33
N ALA A 82 -4.84 -9.10 8.60
CA ALA A 82 -3.93 -10.22 8.82
C ALA A 82 -2.46 -9.79 8.66
N LEU A 83 -2.14 -9.04 7.59
CA LEU A 83 -0.79 -8.54 7.33
C LEU A 83 -0.31 -7.57 8.42
N LEU A 84 -1.20 -6.70 8.92
CA LEU A 84 -0.88 -5.78 10.02
C LEU A 84 -0.73 -6.50 11.37
N LYS A 85 -1.51 -7.57 11.62
CA LYS A 85 -1.36 -8.43 12.81
C LYS A 85 -0.01 -9.14 12.82
N VAL A 86 0.42 -9.66 11.67
CA VAL A 86 1.78 -10.24 11.50
C VAL A 86 2.85 -9.20 11.80
N LEU A 87 2.71 -7.99 11.27
CA LEU A 87 3.65 -6.89 11.54
C LEU A 87 3.69 -6.50 13.02
N LEU A 88 2.54 -6.46 13.69
CA LEU A 88 2.42 -6.15 15.12
C LEU A 88 3.06 -7.24 15.99
N ALA A 89 2.81 -8.52 15.69
CA ALA A 89 3.38 -9.65 16.43
C ALA A 89 4.91 -9.71 16.31
N ALA A 90 5.45 -9.32 15.15
CA ALA A 90 6.89 -9.29 14.89
C ALA A 90 7.56 -7.96 15.30
N ALA A 91 6.79 -6.96 15.76
CA ALA A 91 7.35 -5.69 16.20
C ALA A 91 8.26 -5.88 17.43
N PRO A 92 9.41 -5.19 17.50
CA PRO A 92 10.30 -5.32 18.65
C PRO A 92 9.64 -4.79 19.93
N SER A 93 9.55 -5.63 20.96
CA SER A 93 9.10 -5.22 22.29
C SER A 93 10.28 -4.67 23.09
N SER A 94 10.11 -3.47 23.67
CA SER A 94 11.17 -2.74 24.37
C SER A 94 11.53 -3.28 25.76
N LYS A 95 10.87 -4.34 26.26
CA LYS A 95 10.86 -4.64 27.70
C LYS A 95 11.76 -5.77 28.22
N ALA A 96 12.45 -6.60 27.42
CA ALA A 96 12.97 -7.86 27.99
C ALA A 96 14.26 -8.49 27.40
N LYS A 97 15.29 -7.73 26.96
CA LYS A 97 16.34 -8.36 26.12
C LYS A 97 17.82 -8.08 26.42
N SER A 98 18.18 -7.25 27.40
CA SER A 98 19.61 -7.01 27.66
C SER A 98 20.21 -7.94 28.71
N GLU A 99 19.41 -8.61 29.54
CA GLU A 99 19.91 -9.41 30.67
C GLU A 99 20.45 -10.78 30.21
N ALA A 100 19.78 -11.47 29.29
CA ALA A 100 20.17 -12.83 28.88
C ALA A 100 21.53 -12.91 28.14
N ILE A 101 21.89 -11.89 27.37
CA ILE A 101 23.17 -11.84 26.64
C ILE A 101 24.33 -11.51 27.59
N ASN A 102 24.10 -10.61 28.55
CA ASN A 102 25.10 -10.28 29.58
C ASN A 102 25.38 -11.47 30.50
N ILE A 103 24.33 -12.21 30.90
CA ILE A 103 24.47 -13.44 31.71
C ILE A 103 25.29 -14.50 30.98
N LEU A 104 25.10 -14.68 29.66
CA LEU A 104 25.87 -15.66 28.90
C LEU A 104 27.32 -15.22 28.68
N SER A 105 27.57 -13.92 28.49
CA SER A 105 28.93 -13.37 28.43
C SER A 105 29.68 -13.59 29.74
N ASP A 106 29.03 -13.44 30.89
CA ASP A 106 29.63 -13.68 32.22
C ASP A 106 29.83 -15.18 32.53
N VAL A 107 29.04 -16.07 31.92
CA VAL A 107 29.19 -17.53 32.07
C VAL A 107 30.23 -18.11 31.10
N LEU A 108 30.42 -17.49 29.93
CA LEU A 108 31.38 -17.93 28.92
C LEU A 108 32.77 -17.26 29.07
N THR A 109 32.96 -16.29 29.97
CA THR A 109 34.29 -15.73 30.28
C THR A 109 35.11 -16.74 31.09
N PRO A 110 36.30 -17.17 30.59
CA PRO A 110 37.08 -18.25 31.20
C PRO A 110 37.85 -17.86 32.48
N GLU A 111 37.65 -16.66 33.01
CA GLU A 111 38.50 -16.07 34.07
C GLU A 111 37.86 -16.06 35.46
N THR A 112 36.53 -16.10 35.59
CA THR A 112 35.89 -15.78 36.88
C THR A 112 35.50 -16.96 37.77
N ASN A 113 35.85 -18.22 37.49
CA ASN A 113 35.48 -19.34 38.37
C ASN A 113 36.44 -20.55 38.37
N LYS A 114 37.74 -20.37 38.09
CA LYS A 114 38.68 -21.52 38.13
C LYS A 114 39.11 -21.96 39.54
N GLU A 115 38.80 -21.21 40.61
CA GLU A 115 39.29 -21.54 41.95
C GLU A 115 38.23 -22.01 42.97
N VAL A 116 36.92 -21.85 42.70
CA VAL A 116 35.89 -22.11 43.74
C VAL A 116 35.08 -23.40 43.55
N LEU A 117 35.14 -24.07 42.39
CA LEU A 117 34.24 -25.21 42.09
C LEU A 117 34.94 -26.45 41.53
N SER A 118 36.14 -26.78 42.03
CA SER A 118 36.92 -27.93 41.55
C SER A 118 36.35 -29.32 41.88
N ASN A 119 35.14 -29.44 42.45
CA ASN A 119 34.61 -30.72 42.95
C ASN A 119 33.29 -31.18 42.28
N SER A 120 32.94 -30.72 41.08
CA SER A 120 31.67 -31.12 40.43
C SER A 120 31.78 -31.29 38.90
N LEU A 121 32.77 -32.07 38.46
CA LEU A 121 33.21 -32.18 37.06
C LEU A 121 32.25 -32.84 36.03
N ASN A 122 30.97 -33.07 36.34
CA ASN A 122 30.01 -33.64 35.38
C ASN A 122 28.70 -32.84 35.19
N LEU A 123 28.50 -31.72 35.90
CA LEU A 123 27.27 -30.92 35.77
C LEU A 123 27.44 -29.71 34.82
N ASP A 124 28.67 -29.22 34.66
CA ASP A 124 28.97 -27.98 33.92
C ASP A 124 28.78 -28.09 32.40
N SER A 125 28.97 -29.28 31.79
CA SER A 125 28.76 -29.48 30.34
C SER A 125 27.27 -29.48 29.97
N SER A 126 26.39 -29.95 30.85
CA SER A 126 24.95 -29.99 30.59
C SER A 126 24.31 -28.60 30.72
N LEU A 127 24.71 -27.82 31.72
CA LEU A 127 24.23 -26.45 31.95
C LEU A 127 24.72 -25.48 30.87
N SER A 128 25.98 -25.59 30.45
CA SER A 128 26.53 -24.79 29.33
C SER A 128 25.81 -25.09 28.01
N ASN A 129 25.54 -26.36 27.70
CA ASN A 129 24.76 -26.76 26.52
C ASN A 129 23.30 -26.22 26.57
N ILE A 130 22.64 -26.24 27.74
CA ILE A 130 21.28 -25.70 27.90
C ILE A 130 21.26 -24.19 27.69
N LEU A 131 22.24 -23.47 28.26
CA LEU A 131 22.36 -22.02 28.14
C LEU A 131 22.71 -21.60 26.69
N GLU A 132 23.64 -22.29 26.03
CA GLU A 132 23.96 -22.09 24.61
C GLU A 132 22.72 -22.29 23.73
N GLN A 133 21.97 -23.37 23.94
CA GLN A 133 20.75 -23.66 23.21
C GLN A 133 19.68 -22.57 23.44
N SER A 134 19.55 -22.07 24.69
CA SER A 134 18.58 -21.02 25.03
C SER A 134 18.89 -19.70 24.31
N VAL A 135 20.16 -19.31 24.22
CA VAL A 135 20.57 -18.07 23.53
C VAL A 135 20.46 -18.23 22.02
N ARG A 136 20.82 -19.39 21.48
CA ARG A 136 20.59 -19.72 20.07
C ARG A 136 19.12 -19.54 19.69
N ILE A 137 18.20 -20.13 20.48
CA ILE A 137 16.76 -19.99 20.25
C ILE A 137 16.33 -18.52 20.36
N ALA A 138 16.82 -17.78 21.36
CA ALA A 138 16.47 -16.37 21.54
C ALA A 138 16.91 -15.49 20.35
N ILE A 139 18.12 -15.71 19.82
CA ILE A 139 18.64 -15.01 18.64
C ILE A 139 17.82 -15.39 17.40
N ASP A 140 17.52 -16.67 17.20
CA ASP A 140 16.77 -17.14 16.04
C ASP A 140 15.32 -16.63 16.04
N VAL A 141 14.65 -16.59 17.20
CA VAL A 141 13.31 -15.98 17.34
C VAL A 141 13.34 -14.50 16.92
N ASN A 142 14.40 -13.77 17.25
CA ASN A 142 14.53 -12.37 16.86
C ASN A 142 14.81 -12.22 15.37
N ARG A 143 15.68 -13.06 14.81
CA ARG A 143 15.92 -13.15 13.37
C ARG A 143 14.63 -13.45 12.61
N HIS A 144 13.81 -14.37 13.11
CA HIS A 144 12.53 -14.71 12.52
C HIS A 144 11.58 -13.51 12.51
N LYS A 145 11.50 -12.75 13.61
CA LYS A 145 10.74 -11.50 13.67
C LYS A 145 11.22 -10.48 12.63
N GLU A 146 12.53 -10.31 12.46
CA GLU A 146 13.07 -9.41 11.42
C GLU A 146 12.69 -9.85 10.00
N ILE A 147 12.74 -11.16 9.72
CA ILE A 147 12.33 -11.72 8.43
C ILE A 147 10.85 -11.48 8.18
N MET A 148 9.99 -11.70 9.19
CA MET A 148 8.56 -11.43 9.11
C MET A 148 8.26 -9.95 8.84
N VAL A 149 8.92 -9.03 9.56
CA VAL A 149 8.75 -7.58 9.35
C VAL A 149 9.24 -7.19 7.94
N LYS A 150 10.36 -7.75 7.48
CA LYS A 150 10.88 -7.52 6.12
C LYS A 150 9.88 -7.97 5.06
N ALA A 151 9.35 -9.19 5.19
CA ALA A 151 8.37 -9.74 4.27
C ALA A 151 7.07 -8.92 4.27
N ALA A 152 6.51 -8.64 5.45
CA ALA A 152 5.27 -7.89 5.59
C ALA A 152 5.40 -6.46 5.01
N SER A 153 6.48 -5.76 5.34
CA SER A 153 6.74 -4.40 4.82
C SER A 153 6.99 -4.39 3.30
N ALA A 154 7.63 -5.43 2.75
CA ALA A 154 7.80 -5.60 1.31
C ALA A 154 6.47 -5.80 0.60
N ILE A 155 5.62 -6.70 1.11
CA ILE A 155 4.30 -6.99 0.54
C ILE A 155 3.46 -5.71 0.55
N LEU A 156 3.38 -5.01 1.68
CA LEU A 156 2.64 -3.75 1.81
C LEU A 156 3.09 -2.71 0.76
N ILE A 157 4.40 -2.46 0.66
CA ILE A 157 4.88 -1.42 -0.26
C ILE A 157 4.73 -1.81 -1.73
N LEU A 158 4.83 -3.11 -2.06
CA LEU A 158 4.64 -3.62 -3.42
C LEU A 158 3.17 -3.53 -3.83
N LEU A 159 2.23 -3.99 -3.01
CA LEU A 159 0.79 -3.85 -3.26
C LEU A 159 0.43 -2.39 -3.53
N MET A 160 0.84 -1.47 -2.64
CA MET A 160 0.59 -0.04 -2.82
C MET A 160 1.26 0.58 -4.06
N LYS A 161 2.32 -0.03 -4.60
CA LYS A 161 2.95 0.45 -5.84
C LYS A 161 2.23 -0.08 -7.07
N HIS A 162 2.00 -1.39 -7.12
CA HIS A 162 1.36 -2.03 -8.27
C HIS A 162 -0.07 -1.54 -8.47
N PHE A 163 -0.86 -1.46 -7.39
CA PHE A 163 -2.22 -0.93 -7.51
C PHE A 163 -2.24 0.55 -7.87
N ARG A 164 -1.27 1.36 -7.39
CA ARG A 164 -1.19 2.77 -7.81
C ARG A 164 -0.82 2.93 -9.28
N LEU A 165 0.00 2.03 -9.82
CA LEU A 165 0.35 2.02 -11.24
C LEU A 165 -0.83 1.55 -12.09
N ASN A 166 -1.60 0.58 -11.60
CA ASN A 166 -2.78 0.07 -12.29
C ASN A 166 -3.93 1.09 -12.26
N HIS A 167 -4.36 1.52 -11.07
CA HIS A 167 -5.37 2.55 -10.91
C HIS A 167 -5.28 3.30 -9.57
N ILE A 168 -5.36 4.63 -9.59
CA ILE A 168 -5.28 5.46 -8.39
C ILE A 168 -6.32 5.09 -7.34
N TYR A 169 -7.55 4.73 -7.74
CA TYR A 169 -8.60 4.35 -6.78
C TYR A 169 -8.44 2.95 -6.20
N GLN A 170 -7.80 2.01 -6.90
CA GLN A 170 -7.39 0.73 -6.27
C GLN A 170 -6.36 0.97 -5.15
N PHE A 171 -5.42 1.89 -5.40
CA PHE A 171 -4.47 2.31 -4.38
C PHE A 171 -5.14 3.03 -3.20
N GLU A 172 -6.06 3.95 -3.46
CA GLU A 172 -6.76 4.67 -2.40
C GLU A 172 -7.67 3.76 -1.58
N TYR A 173 -8.31 2.75 -2.21
CA TYR A 173 -9.13 1.76 -1.50
C TYR A 173 -8.29 0.98 -0.48
N ILE A 174 -7.13 0.47 -0.88
CA ILE A 174 -6.20 -0.20 0.03
C ILE A 174 -5.65 0.77 1.08
N GLY A 175 -5.39 2.02 0.69
CA GLY A 175 -4.99 3.07 1.60
C GLY A 175 -6.02 3.32 2.71
N GLN A 176 -7.31 3.39 2.37
CA GLN A 176 -8.41 3.55 3.32
C GLN A 176 -8.50 2.38 4.28
N HIS A 177 -8.45 1.14 3.78
CA HIS A 177 -8.44 -0.05 4.63
C HIS A 177 -7.22 -0.10 5.56
N LEU A 178 -6.03 0.29 5.10
CA LEU A 178 -4.83 0.40 5.94
C LEU A 178 -5.00 1.44 7.06
N VAL A 179 -5.56 2.60 6.73
CA VAL A 179 -5.79 3.68 7.72
C VAL A 179 -6.83 3.24 8.75
N PHE A 180 -7.94 2.64 8.31
CA PHE A 180 -8.99 2.12 9.18
C PHE A 180 -8.48 1.01 10.10
N ALA A 181 -7.64 0.11 9.59
CA ALA A 181 -7.01 -0.95 10.36
C ALA A 181 -5.83 -0.46 11.24
N ASN A 182 -5.73 0.84 11.51
CA ASN A 182 -4.73 1.45 12.40
C ASN A 182 -3.26 1.23 11.95
N CYS A 183 -3.00 1.18 10.64
CA CYS A 183 -1.63 1.06 10.11
C CYS A 183 -0.72 2.24 10.50
N ILE A 184 -1.25 3.47 10.48
CA ILE A 184 -0.49 4.69 10.84
C ILE A 184 0.07 4.59 12.28
N PRO A 185 -0.76 4.44 13.33
CA PRO A 185 -0.25 4.33 14.70
C PRO A 185 0.62 3.09 14.89
N LEU A 186 0.35 1.98 14.20
CA LEU A 186 1.21 0.79 14.24
C LEU A 186 2.64 1.09 13.74
N ILE A 187 2.78 1.73 12.58
CA ILE A 187 4.08 2.12 12.03
C ILE A 187 4.78 3.13 12.95
N LEU A 188 4.04 4.09 13.51
CA LEU A 188 4.62 5.05 14.46
C LEU A 188 5.13 4.37 15.72
N LYS A 189 4.38 3.42 16.28
CA LYS A 189 4.81 2.60 17.42
C LYS A 189 6.08 1.82 17.08
N PHE A 190 6.18 1.27 15.87
CA PHE A 190 7.40 0.63 15.40
C PHE A 190 8.58 1.61 15.30
N MET A 191 8.36 2.85 14.87
CA MET A 191 9.41 3.87 14.75
C MET A 191 9.81 4.50 16.11
N ASP A 192 8.96 4.37 17.12
CA ASP A 192 9.16 4.95 18.47
C ASP A 192 10.22 4.24 19.32
N GLN A 193 10.67 3.07 18.86
CA GLN A 193 11.81 2.38 19.46
C GLN A 193 13.14 3.10 19.19
N ASN A 194 14.22 2.64 19.84
CA ASN A 194 15.55 3.13 19.52
C ASN A 194 15.99 2.62 18.14
N MET A 195 15.72 3.43 17.10
CA MET A 195 15.96 3.03 15.71
C MET A 195 17.43 2.83 15.37
N VAL A 196 18.34 3.50 16.08
CA VAL A 196 19.77 3.27 15.93
C VAL A 196 20.11 1.85 16.38
N ARG A 197 19.68 1.46 17.59
CA ARG A 197 19.88 0.09 18.11
C ARG A 197 19.17 -0.97 17.28
N TYR A 198 17.95 -0.70 16.80
CA TYR A 198 17.21 -1.65 15.97
C TYR A 198 17.92 -1.95 14.65
N ILE A 199 18.45 -0.93 13.98
CA ILE A 199 19.15 -1.15 12.71
C ILE A 199 20.53 -1.77 12.95
N GLN A 200 21.14 -1.50 14.10
CA GLN A 200 22.42 -2.08 14.52
C GLN A 200 22.28 -3.43 15.25
N SER A 201 21.08 -4.01 15.31
CA SER A 201 20.88 -5.26 16.05
C SER A 201 21.61 -6.43 15.40
N LYS A 202 22.16 -7.30 16.23
CA LYS A 202 22.85 -8.52 15.80
C LYS A 202 21.99 -9.72 16.17
N HIS A 203 21.19 -10.15 15.20
CA HIS A 203 20.44 -11.40 15.29
C HIS A 203 20.85 -12.35 14.16
N GLU A 204 22.14 -12.37 13.86
CA GLU A 204 22.75 -13.31 12.94
C GLU A 204 23.70 -14.19 13.71
N LEU A 205 23.75 -15.47 13.34
CA LEU A 205 24.69 -16.43 13.89
C LEU A 205 25.61 -16.83 12.74
N PRO A 206 26.75 -16.14 12.54
CA PRO A 206 27.67 -16.43 11.44
C PRO A 206 28.05 -17.90 11.31
N PRO A 207 28.33 -18.65 12.40
CA PRO A 207 28.63 -20.09 12.32
C PRO A 207 27.49 -20.92 11.72
N TYR A 208 26.24 -20.48 11.82
CA TYR A 208 25.08 -21.22 11.30
C TYR A 208 24.53 -20.63 10.00
N ASN A 209 25.17 -19.59 9.45
CA ASN A 209 24.74 -19.01 8.18
C ASN A 209 25.18 -19.89 7.01
N TYR A 210 24.34 -19.92 5.96
CA TYR A 210 24.73 -20.51 4.68
C TYR A 210 25.74 -19.60 3.96
N PRO A 211 26.79 -20.14 3.33
CA PRO A 211 27.12 -21.57 3.19
C PRO A 211 28.06 -22.13 4.26
N TYR A 212 28.45 -21.34 5.27
CA TYR A 212 29.45 -21.73 6.27
C TYR A 212 29.06 -23.00 7.03
N ALA A 213 27.84 -23.09 7.55
CA ALA A 213 27.42 -24.22 8.39
C ALA A 213 27.45 -25.57 7.65
N PRO A 214 26.85 -25.71 6.44
CA PRO A 214 26.95 -26.95 5.68
C PRO A 214 28.39 -27.32 5.30
N LEU A 215 29.23 -26.34 4.96
CA LEU A 215 30.63 -26.59 4.60
C LEU A 215 31.45 -27.05 5.81
N TYR A 216 31.21 -26.47 6.99
CA TYR A 216 31.84 -26.90 8.24
C TYR A 216 31.43 -28.34 8.59
N TYR A 217 30.14 -28.65 8.48
CA TYR A 217 29.60 -29.99 8.76
C TYR A 217 30.27 -31.09 7.91
N VAL A 218 30.43 -30.83 6.61
CA VAL A 218 31.08 -31.78 5.70
C VAL A 218 32.59 -31.91 5.99
N ARG A 219 33.26 -30.82 6.38
CA ARG A 219 34.71 -30.81 6.64
C ARG A 219 35.09 -31.43 7.98
N ASN A 220 34.21 -31.37 8.97
CA ASN A 220 34.48 -31.79 10.34
C ASN A 220 33.69 -33.05 10.72
N HIS A 221 33.62 -34.03 9.81
CA HIS A 221 33.07 -35.36 10.09
C HIS A 221 31.66 -35.35 10.71
N GLU A 222 30.71 -34.62 10.10
CA GLU A 222 29.31 -34.56 10.54
C GLU A 222 29.10 -33.83 11.88
N GLU A 223 30.05 -33.00 12.29
CA GLU A 223 29.90 -32.13 13.46
C GLU A 223 29.47 -30.70 13.08
N TRP A 224 28.49 -30.16 13.82
CA TRP A 224 28.05 -28.78 13.65
C TRP A 224 29.01 -27.79 14.33
N PRO A 225 29.13 -26.54 13.82
CA PRO A 225 29.87 -25.48 14.49
C PRO A 225 29.36 -25.22 15.91
N MET A 226 30.26 -25.05 16.88
CA MET A 226 29.91 -24.64 18.25
C MET A 226 29.90 -23.11 18.40
N LEU A 227 29.02 -22.59 19.25
CA LEU A 227 28.99 -21.16 19.59
C LEU A 227 30.04 -20.87 20.65
N ASN A 228 31.06 -20.09 20.28
CA ASN A 228 32.06 -19.58 21.20
C ASN A 228 31.93 -18.06 21.32
N VAL A 229 32.45 -17.45 22.40
CA VAL A 229 32.45 -15.99 22.63
C VAL A 229 33.03 -15.24 21.43
N ASN A 230 34.13 -15.76 20.86
CA ASN A 230 34.79 -15.19 19.68
C ASN A 230 33.89 -15.19 18.43
N ASN A 231 32.95 -16.13 18.32
CA ASN A 231 31.99 -16.23 17.21
C ASN A 231 30.76 -15.33 17.42
N LEU A 232 30.47 -14.92 18.66
CA LEU A 232 29.39 -13.99 19.02
C LEU A 232 29.86 -12.53 18.93
N GLU A 233 31.15 -12.28 19.18
CA GLU A 233 31.79 -10.95 19.20
C GLU A 233 32.76 -10.71 18.03
N GLU A 234 32.45 -11.19 16.82
CA GLU A 234 33.31 -11.02 15.65
C GLU A 234 33.79 -9.55 15.51
N SER A 235 35.09 -9.29 15.42
CA SER A 235 35.78 -8.00 15.71
C SER A 235 35.26 -6.76 14.94
N ASP A 236 34.56 -6.94 13.82
CA ASP A 236 33.84 -5.86 13.11
C ASP A 236 32.62 -5.32 13.90
N SER A 237 32.33 -5.97 15.02
CA SER A 237 31.27 -5.70 15.98
C SER A 237 31.27 -4.31 16.59
N GLN A 238 32.40 -3.60 16.54
CA GLN A 238 32.57 -2.25 17.06
C GLN A 238 32.63 -1.18 15.96
N SER A 239 32.54 -1.57 14.69
CA SER A 239 32.48 -0.60 13.59
C SER A 239 31.23 0.27 13.75
N PRO A 240 31.35 1.60 13.94
CA PRO A 240 30.21 2.50 14.15
C PRO A 240 29.25 2.57 12.93
N SER A 241 29.59 1.87 11.85
CA SER A 241 28.90 1.80 10.56
C SER A 241 28.15 0.49 10.29
N TYR A 242 28.12 -0.48 11.22
CA TYR A 242 27.35 -1.71 11.00
C TYR A 242 25.85 -1.41 10.90
N TYR A 243 25.19 -1.91 9.87
CA TYR A 243 23.74 -1.80 9.69
C TYR A 243 23.17 -3.11 9.16
N LEU A 244 22.24 -3.71 9.90
CA LEU A 244 21.57 -4.93 9.47
C LEU A 244 20.58 -4.63 8.35
N TRP A 245 20.88 -5.14 7.16
CA TRP A 245 20.12 -4.88 5.93
C TRP A 245 18.61 -5.16 6.08
N ARG A 246 18.21 -6.25 6.73
CA ARG A 246 16.78 -6.60 6.92
C ARG A 246 16.02 -5.48 7.65
N ASN A 247 16.65 -4.92 8.68
CA ASN A 247 16.06 -3.89 9.52
C ASN A 247 16.08 -2.52 8.83
N VAL A 248 17.18 -2.18 8.12
CA VAL A 248 17.23 -1.00 7.24
C VAL A 248 16.10 -1.04 6.22
N PHE A 249 15.99 -2.14 5.48
CA PHE A 249 15.01 -2.31 4.41
C PHE A 249 13.58 -2.20 4.94
N SER A 250 13.30 -2.90 6.04
CA SER A 250 11.99 -2.88 6.70
C SER A 250 11.60 -1.47 7.14
N ALA A 251 12.48 -0.79 7.86
CA ALA A 251 12.20 0.53 8.39
C ALA A 251 12.00 1.56 7.28
N ILE A 252 12.82 1.51 6.21
CA ILE A 252 12.62 2.36 5.02
C ILE A 252 11.26 2.07 4.37
N ASN A 253 10.87 0.79 4.20
CA ASN A 253 9.60 0.45 3.58
C ASN A 253 8.41 0.93 4.41
N LEU A 254 8.44 0.79 5.73
CA LEU A 254 7.39 1.30 6.61
C LEU A 254 7.29 2.83 6.53
N LEU A 255 8.41 3.56 6.51
CA LEU A 255 8.41 5.01 6.26
C LEU A 255 7.83 5.35 4.88
N ARG A 256 8.07 4.54 3.85
CA ARG A 256 7.52 4.73 2.50
C ARG A 256 6.02 4.47 2.45
N VAL A 257 5.53 3.45 3.17
CA VAL A 257 4.10 3.18 3.35
C VAL A 257 3.45 4.41 4.00
N LEU A 258 4.01 4.89 5.11
CA LEU A 258 3.50 6.06 5.81
C LEU A 258 3.47 7.31 4.92
N ASN A 259 4.54 7.57 4.16
CA ASN A 259 4.58 8.65 3.18
C ASN A 259 3.50 8.51 2.10
N LYS A 260 3.25 7.29 1.61
CA LYS A 260 2.23 7.06 0.58
C LYS A 260 0.82 7.29 1.12
N LEU A 261 0.56 6.90 2.37
CA LEU A 261 -0.75 7.10 3.01
C LEU A 261 -1.06 8.58 3.25
N THR A 262 -0.06 9.38 3.64
CA THR A 262 -0.29 10.77 4.09
C THR A 262 -0.01 11.84 3.03
N LYS A 263 0.76 11.53 1.98
CA LYS A 263 1.10 12.49 0.93
C LYS A 263 -0.16 13.06 0.26
N TRP A 264 -0.30 14.38 0.33
CA TRP A 264 -1.46 15.14 -0.18
C TRP A 264 -2.79 14.74 0.44
N LYS A 265 -2.78 14.16 1.65
CA LYS A 265 -3.98 13.82 2.41
C LYS A 265 -3.92 14.57 3.73
N HIS A 266 -4.61 15.69 3.80
CA HIS A 266 -4.56 16.57 4.95
C HIS A 266 -5.11 15.90 6.22
N ALA A 267 -6.23 15.18 6.13
CA ALA A 267 -6.80 14.42 7.25
C ALA A 267 -5.79 13.41 7.83
N ARG A 268 -5.18 12.60 6.97
CA ARG A 268 -4.19 11.58 7.37
C ARG A 268 -2.88 12.20 7.87
N THR A 269 -2.49 13.37 7.36
CA THR A 269 -1.35 14.13 7.89
C THR A 269 -1.65 14.71 9.27
N MET A 270 -2.87 15.20 9.50
CA MET A 270 -3.31 15.63 10.83
C MET A 270 -3.31 14.48 11.84
N MET A 271 -3.66 13.24 11.43
CA MET A 271 -3.50 12.06 12.29
C MET A 271 -2.05 11.90 12.77
N LEU A 272 -1.04 12.13 11.92
CA LEU A 272 0.37 12.07 12.33
C LEU A 272 0.72 13.10 13.41
N VAL A 273 0.11 14.28 13.34
CA VAL A 273 0.30 15.35 14.33
C VAL A 273 -0.38 14.99 15.64
N VAL A 274 -1.62 14.48 15.58
CA VAL A 274 -2.38 13.99 16.75
C VAL A 274 -1.62 12.86 17.46
N PHE A 275 -1.04 11.93 16.71
CA PHE A 275 -0.20 10.85 17.26
C PHE A 275 1.21 11.30 17.66
N LYS A 276 1.49 12.61 17.71
CA LYS A 276 2.79 13.18 18.12
C LYS A 276 3.98 12.55 17.38
N SER A 277 3.84 12.33 16.08
CA SER A 277 4.87 11.62 15.30
C SER A 277 6.14 12.44 15.09
N ALA A 278 6.09 13.77 15.14
CA ALA A 278 7.25 14.63 14.86
C ALA A 278 8.44 14.38 15.82
N PRO A 279 8.27 14.29 17.15
CA PRO A 279 9.33 13.85 18.07
C PRO A 279 9.91 12.46 17.74
N ILE A 280 9.06 11.51 17.38
CA ILE A 280 9.45 10.13 17.01
C ILE A 280 10.40 10.19 15.81
N LEU A 281 9.94 10.83 14.73
CA LEU A 281 10.67 11.00 13.49
C LEU A 281 11.96 11.80 13.68
N LYS A 282 11.95 12.85 14.51
CA LYS A 282 13.14 13.62 14.88
C LYS A 282 14.20 12.72 15.51
N ARG A 283 13.83 11.83 16.45
CA ARG A 283 14.77 10.86 17.04
C ARG A 283 15.32 9.88 16.01
N SER A 284 14.49 9.44 15.06
CA SER A 284 14.92 8.54 13.98
C SER A 284 15.99 9.15 13.06
N LEU A 285 16.07 10.49 12.93
CA LEU A 285 17.10 11.15 12.11
C LEU A 285 18.54 10.89 12.59
N ARG A 286 18.73 10.39 13.83
CA ARG A 286 20.04 9.94 14.33
C ARG A 286 20.65 8.80 13.49
N VAL A 287 19.82 8.04 12.78
CA VAL A 287 20.28 7.05 11.80
C VAL A 287 20.87 7.76 10.59
N LYS A 288 22.19 7.66 10.39
CA LYS A 288 22.95 8.35 9.32
C LYS A 288 22.86 7.63 7.96
N LEU A 289 21.67 7.17 7.58
CA LEU A 289 21.42 6.55 6.27
C LEU A 289 20.61 7.51 5.39
N ALA A 290 21.17 7.92 4.25
CA ALA A 290 20.60 8.97 3.40
C ALA A 290 19.15 8.69 2.95
N VAL A 291 18.88 7.46 2.48
CA VAL A 291 17.53 7.06 2.02
C VAL A 291 16.53 7.03 3.18
N PHE A 292 16.96 6.57 4.36
CA PHE A 292 16.13 6.55 5.56
C PHE A 292 15.77 7.98 5.99
N GLN A 293 16.79 8.84 6.16
CA GLN A 293 16.60 10.25 6.50
C GLN A 293 15.71 10.98 5.50
N LEU A 294 15.86 10.71 4.20
CA LEU A 294 15.02 11.32 3.16
C LEU A 294 13.53 11.06 3.39
N TYR A 295 13.14 9.82 3.73
CA TYR A 295 11.74 9.49 3.96
C TYR A 295 11.22 10.02 5.31
N VAL A 296 12.08 10.12 6.33
CA VAL A 296 11.76 10.81 7.59
C VAL A 296 11.52 12.31 7.34
N LEU A 297 12.42 12.97 6.62
CA LEU A 297 12.32 14.40 6.30
C LEU A 297 11.10 14.72 5.44
N LYS A 298 10.71 13.83 4.51
CA LYS A 298 9.45 13.97 3.76
C LYS A 298 8.22 13.99 4.68
N LEU A 299 8.16 13.11 5.68
CA LEU A 299 7.05 13.08 6.65
C LEU A 299 7.04 14.33 7.53
N LEU A 300 8.22 14.81 7.96
CA LEU A 300 8.34 16.04 8.73
C LEU A 300 7.94 17.27 7.88
N LYS A 301 8.32 17.31 6.61
CA LYS A 301 7.89 18.35 5.65
C LYS A 301 6.36 18.44 5.57
N MET A 302 5.68 17.31 5.41
CA MET A 302 4.21 17.29 5.32
C MET A 302 3.54 17.80 6.61
N GLN A 303 4.13 17.53 7.77
CA GLN A 303 3.62 17.96 9.07
C GLN A 303 3.96 19.41 9.41
N ALA A 304 5.03 19.98 8.83
CA ALA A 304 5.58 21.28 9.22
C ALA A 304 4.56 22.43 9.19
N ARG A 305 3.57 22.38 8.30
CA ARG A 305 2.47 23.36 8.24
C ARG A 305 1.55 23.32 9.47
N TYR A 306 1.41 22.16 10.10
CA TYR A 306 0.49 21.90 11.22
C TYR A 306 1.14 21.99 12.59
N LEU A 307 2.48 21.93 12.66
CA LEU A 307 3.24 22.00 13.92
C LEU A 307 3.41 23.44 14.44
N GLY A 308 3.01 24.43 13.67
CA GLY A 308 3.03 25.85 14.05
C GLY A 308 4.41 26.53 13.95
N ARG A 309 4.42 27.86 14.15
CA ARG A 309 5.64 28.69 14.05
C ARG A 309 6.70 28.32 15.09
N GLN A 310 6.29 28.08 16.33
CA GLN A 310 7.21 27.82 17.43
C GLN A 310 8.05 26.56 17.21
N TRP A 311 7.43 25.49 16.72
CA TRP A 311 8.13 24.24 16.43
C TRP A 311 9.18 24.41 15.32
N ARG A 312 8.88 25.20 14.28
CA ARG A 312 9.86 25.46 13.20
C ARG A 312 11.08 26.22 13.72
N ARG A 313 10.88 27.22 14.58
CA ARG A 313 11.97 27.99 15.21
C ARG A 313 12.90 27.09 16.02
N THR A 314 12.35 26.18 16.82
CA THR A 314 13.15 25.27 17.66
C THR A 314 13.75 24.08 16.90
N ASN A 315 13.35 23.86 15.64
CA ASN A 315 13.82 22.76 14.80
C ASN A 315 14.42 23.27 13.47
N MET A 316 15.12 24.40 13.51
CA MET A 316 15.68 25.04 12.32
C MET A 316 16.60 24.11 11.52
N GLU A 317 17.40 23.27 12.19
CA GLU A 317 18.24 22.27 11.53
C GLU A 317 17.42 21.30 10.67
N ILE A 318 16.25 20.87 11.15
CA ILE A 318 15.33 20.00 10.40
C ILE A 318 14.76 20.77 9.20
N MET A 319 14.38 22.04 9.41
CA MET A 319 13.88 22.91 8.33
C MET A 319 14.92 23.07 7.22
N SER A 320 16.16 23.35 7.58
CA SER A 320 17.30 23.44 6.66
C SER A 320 17.56 22.10 5.96
N ALA A 321 17.50 20.98 6.68
CA ALA A 321 17.66 19.65 6.09
C ALA A 321 16.53 19.30 5.11
N ILE A 322 15.28 19.68 5.41
CA ILE A 322 14.16 19.55 4.47
C ILE A 322 14.43 20.39 3.22
N TYR A 323 14.87 21.64 3.41
CA TYR A 323 15.15 22.55 2.31
C TYR A 323 16.23 21.99 1.37
N ALA A 324 17.33 21.46 1.93
CA ALA A 324 18.46 20.94 1.18
C ALA A 324 18.20 19.56 0.53
N LYS A 325 17.50 18.64 1.23
CA LYS A 325 17.44 17.22 0.83
C LYS A 325 16.10 16.80 0.21
N VAL A 326 15.01 17.55 0.40
CA VAL A 326 13.68 17.18 -0.10
C VAL A 326 13.29 18.07 -1.26
N ARG A 327 12.83 17.46 -2.37
CA ARG A 327 12.34 18.20 -3.54
C ARG A 327 11.18 19.14 -3.18
N HIS A 328 11.24 20.37 -3.66
CA HIS A 328 10.16 21.37 -3.59
C HIS A 328 9.39 21.45 -4.90
N ARG A 329 8.12 21.86 -4.80
CA ARG A 329 7.25 22.22 -5.92
C ARG A 329 6.81 23.67 -5.75
N LEU A 330 6.42 24.29 -6.86
CA LEU A 330 5.95 25.69 -6.90
C LEU A 330 4.76 25.93 -5.95
N ASN A 331 3.88 24.95 -5.81
CA ASN A 331 2.68 25.03 -4.97
C ASN A 331 2.90 24.45 -3.56
N ASP A 332 4.15 24.16 -3.15
CA ASP A 332 4.41 23.62 -1.83
C ASP A 332 4.25 24.72 -0.76
N ASP A 333 3.21 24.62 0.07
CA ASP A 333 2.90 25.59 1.14
C ASP A 333 3.46 25.22 2.53
N TRP A 334 4.28 24.17 2.60
CA TRP A 334 4.76 23.56 3.85
C TRP A 334 5.52 24.50 4.80
N ALA A 335 6.19 25.52 4.25
CA ALA A 335 6.99 26.49 5.00
C ALA A 335 6.16 27.69 5.50
N TYR A 336 4.96 27.89 4.97
CA TYR A 336 4.08 28.99 5.34
C TYR A 336 3.17 28.61 6.50
N ALA A 337 3.08 29.50 7.48
CA ALA A 337 2.25 29.32 8.67
C ALA A 337 0.77 29.66 8.37
N ASN A 338 0.05 28.76 7.69
CA ASN A 338 -1.40 28.93 7.50
C ASN A 338 -2.16 28.34 8.70
N GLU A 339 -1.91 28.86 9.90
CA GLU A 339 -2.57 28.42 11.15
C GLU A 339 -4.09 28.70 11.15
N THR A 340 -4.58 29.56 10.25
CA THR A 340 -5.93 30.15 10.29
C THR A 340 -6.89 29.70 9.18
N ARG A 341 -6.47 28.92 8.18
CA ARG A 341 -7.27 28.73 6.94
C ARG A 341 -7.87 27.35 6.70
N SER A 342 -7.62 26.34 7.53
CA SER A 342 -8.19 25.01 7.30
C SER A 342 -8.91 24.52 8.54
N LYS A 343 -10.24 24.49 8.48
CA LYS A 343 -11.05 23.93 9.57
C LYS A 343 -10.90 22.42 9.55
N SER A 344 -10.88 21.78 10.72
CA SER A 344 -10.75 20.32 10.84
C SER A 344 -11.81 19.55 10.05
N TRP A 345 -13.00 20.15 9.87
CA TRP A 345 -14.13 19.58 9.13
C TRP A 345 -13.87 19.47 7.61
N ASP A 346 -13.12 20.42 7.02
CA ASP A 346 -12.83 20.42 5.58
C ASP A 346 -12.04 19.16 5.17
N PHE A 347 -11.14 18.69 6.04
CA PHE A 347 -10.33 17.51 5.78
C PHE A 347 -11.13 16.21 5.86
N GLN A 348 -12.15 16.15 6.72
CA GLN A 348 -13.03 14.99 6.82
C GLN A 348 -13.91 14.87 5.58
N ASN A 349 -14.40 16.00 5.06
CA ASN A 349 -15.16 16.02 3.81
C ASN A 349 -14.34 15.57 2.60
N GLU A 350 -13.06 15.98 2.50
CA GLU A 350 -12.17 15.51 1.44
C GLU A 350 -11.98 13.98 1.48
N GLU A 351 -11.83 13.39 2.68
CA GLU A 351 -11.66 11.94 2.84
C GLU A 351 -12.97 11.19 2.54
N ALA A 352 -14.13 11.75 2.95
CA ALA A 352 -15.45 11.21 2.62
C ALA A 352 -15.72 11.24 1.12
N ALA A 353 -15.45 12.37 0.45
CA ALA A 353 -15.60 12.49 -1.01
C ALA A 353 -14.68 11.52 -1.77
N LEU A 354 -13.46 11.30 -1.26
CA LEU A 354 -12.57 10.28 -1.81
C LEU A 354 -13.12 8.86 -1.64
N LYS A 355 -13.72 8.55 -0.48
CA LYS A 355 -14.38 7.27 -0.21
C LYS A 355 -15.50 7.01 -1.21
N THR A 356 -16.42 7.97 -1.38
CA THR A 356 -17.50 7.87 -2.37
C THR A 356 -16.99 7.69 -3.80
N ALA A 357 -15.92 8.41 -4.20
CA ALA A 357 -15.33 8.26 -5.53
C ALA A 357 -14.75 6.85 -5.76
N VAL A 358 -14.11 6.27 -4.73
CA VAL A 358 -13.57 4.91 -4.78
C VAL A 358 -14.68 3.86 -4.83
N GLU A 359 -15.77 4.06 -4.07
CA GLU A 359 -16.94 3.17 -4.08
C GLU A 359 -17.63 3.15 -5.44
N ARG A 360 -17.84 4.33 -6.06
CA ARG A 360 -18.38 4.42 -7.44
C ARG A 360 -17.50 3.72 -8.46
N PHE A 361 -16.18 3.90 -8.36
CA PHE A 361 -15.23 3.19 -9.21
C PHE A 361 -15.33 1.67 -9.04
N ASN A 362 -15.38 1.19 -7.79
CA ASN A 362 -15.46 -0.24 -7.51
C ASN A 362 -16.80 -0.83 -7.96
N SER A 363 -17.91 -0.11 -7.75
CA SER A 363 -19.24 -0.48 -8.22
C SER A 363 -19.24 -0.61 -9.75
N ARG A 364 -18.86 0.45 -10.47
CA ARG A 364 -18.85 0.43 -11.93
C ARG A 364 -17.99 -0.68 -12.52
N ARG A 365 -16.83 -0.96 -11.92
CA ARG A 365 -15.85 -1.91 -12.49
C ARG A 365 -16.03 -3.35 -12.02
N TYR A 366 -16.49 -3.58 -10.80
CA TYR A 366 -16.48 -4.92 -10.17
C TYR A 366 -17.84 -5.40 -9.66
N ALA A 367 -18.90 -4.58 -9.68
CA ALA A 367 -20.22 -5.03 -9.19
C ALA A 367 -20.75 -6.25 -9.95
N SER A 368 -20.46 -6.37 -11.25
CA SER A 368 -20.84 -7.53 -12.06
C SER A 368 -20.17 -8.83 -11.63
N LEU A 369 -18.97 -8.74 -11.05
CA LEU A 369 -18.24 -9.90 -10.50
C LEU A 369 -18.63 -10.17 -9.05
N TYR A 370 -18.90 -9.10 -8.30
CA TYR A 370 -19.16 -9.13 -6.87
C TYR A 370 -20.32 -8.17 -6.56
N PRO A 371 -21.58 -8.68 -6.57
CA PRO A 371 -22.77 -7.85 -6.36
C PRO A 371 -22.77 -7.05 -5.05
N ALA A 372 -22.02 -7.49 -4.03
CA ALA A 372 -21.83 -6.78 -2.77
C ALA A 372 -21.18 -5.39 -2.90
N PHE A 373 -20.62 -5.05 -4.07
CA PHE A 373 -20.05 -3.72 -4.36
C PHE A 373 -20.98 -2.87 -5.24
N ALA A 374 -22.16 -3.37 -5.62
CA ALA A 374 -23.16 -2.54 -6.28
C ALA A 374 -23.61 -1.43 -5.30
N LEU A 375 -23.75 -0.21 -5.80
CA LEU A 375 -24.28 0.90 -5.02
C LEU A 375 -25.80 0.91 -5.14
N GLU A 376 -26.50 1.07 -4.02
CA GLU A 376 -27.94 1.31 -4.03
C GLU A 376 -28.25 2.73 -4.52
N VAL A 377 -29.39 2.88 -5.21
CA VAL A 377 -29.87 4.16 -5.71
C VAL A 377 -30.09 5.11 -4.52
N GLY A 378 -29.30 6.18 -4.43
CA GLY A 378 -29.34 7.17 -3.34
C GLY A 378 -28.09 7.27 -2.44
N GLU A 379 -27.24 6.24 -2.35
CA GLU A 379 -26.01 6.28 -1.51
C GLU A 379 -24.84 6.99 -2.20
N ALA A 380 -24.92 7.13 -3.52
CA ALA A 380 -23.89 7.75 -4.34
C ALA A 380 -23.97 9.28 -4.26
N SER A 381 -23.94 9.94 -3.11
CA SER A 381 -24.11 11.41 -3.06
C SER A 381 -22.84 12.14 -3.52
N SER A 382 -22.88 12.85 -4.66
CA SER A 382 -21.87 13.87 -4.96
C SER A 382 -22.38 15.26 -4.56
N PRO A 383 -21.57 16.12 -3.94
CA PRO A 383 -21.94 17.52 -3.79
C PRO A 383 -21.98 18.17 -5.18
N GLY A 384 -23.18 18.45 -5.70
CA GLY A 384 -23.39 19.31 -6.88
C GLY A 384 -24.11 18.69 -8.07
N ASP A 385 -24.26 17.35 -8.15
CA ASP A 385 -24.89 16.66 -9.30
C ASP A 385 -25.96 15.65 -8.87
N SER A 386 -26.93 16.10 -8.06
CA SER A 386 -28.01 15.29 -7.48
C SER A 386 -28.88 14.51 -8.48
N TYR A 387 -28.82 14.83 -9.77
CA TYR A 387 -29.65 14.18 -10.81
C TYR A 387 -29.06 12.85 -11.31
N LEU A 388 -27.76 12.63 -11.15
CA LEU A 388 -27.09 11.39 -11.57
C LEU A 388 -27.20 10.28 -10.52
N ASP A 389 -27.53 10.65 -9.28
CA ASP A 389 -27.52 9.75 -8.12
C ASP A 389 -28.79 8.86 -8.05
N ASN A 390 -29.80 9.14 -8.89
CA ASN A 390 -31.11 8.46 -8.94
C ASN A 390 -31.33 7.62 -10.22
N VAL A 391 -30.31 7.47 -11.07
CA VAL A 391 -30.46 6.76 -12.35
C VAL A 391 -30.07 5.29 -12.16
N ASP A 392 -31.04 4.37 -12.24
CA ASP A 392 -30.73 2.94 -12.37
C ASP A 392 -30.22 2.66 -13.79
N MET A 393 -28.95 2.31 -13.91
CA MET A 393 -28.32 2.03 -15.20
C MET A 393 -28.88 0.77 -15.87
N ASN A 394 -29.52 -0.12 -15.10
CA ASN A 394 -30.19 -1.30 -15.64
C ASN A 394 -31.43 -0.94 -16.46
N GLU A 395 -32.10 0.17 -16.14
CA GLU A 395 -33.27 0.65 -16.91
C GLU A 395 -32.91 1.07 -18.34
N PHE A 396 -31.62 1.34 -18.59
CA PHE A 396 -31.09 1.80 -19.88
C PHE A 396 -30.18 0.76 -20.55
N GLU A 397 -30.10 -0.45 -20.00
CA GLU A 397 -29.53 -1.56 -20.75
C GLU A 397 -30.46 -1.89 -21.94
N PRO A 398 -29.90 -2.23 -23.11
CA PRO A 398 -30.73 -2.61 -24.25
C PRO A 398 -31.55 -3.85 -23.87
N MET A 399 -32.83 -3.63 -23.60
CA MET A 399 -33.80 -4.68 -23.35
C MET A 399 -34.10 -5.39 -24.66
N ASP A 400 -33.90 -6.71 -24.66
CA ASP A 400 -34.24 -7.56 -25.78
C ASP A 400 -35.75 -7.74 -25.84
N ASN A 401 -36.44 -6.79 -26.49
CA ASN A 401 -37.89 -6.80 -26.64
C ASN A 401 -38.38 -7.82 -27.69
N SER A 402 -37.48 -8.62 -28.27
CA SER A 402 -37.85 -9.66 -29.21
C SER A 402 -38.18 -10.94 -28.46
N PHE A 403 -39.47 -11.33 -28.48
CA PHE A 403 -39.91 -12.64 -27.97
C PHE A 403 -39.21 -13.84 -28.60
N GLN A 404 -38.53 -13.63 -29.74
CA GLN A 404 -37.83 -14.67 -30.50
C GLN A 404 -36.33 -14.68 -30.25
N SER A 405 -35.80 -13.66 -29.56
CA SER A 405 -34.38 -13.59 -29.30
C SER A 405 -34.01 -14.51 -28.14
N LEU A 406 -33.36 -15.60 -28.50
CA LEU A 406 -32.75 -16.56 -27.57
C LEU A 406 -31.48 -16.01 -26.90
N LEU A 407 -31.01 -14.82 -27.30
CA LEU A 407 -29.79 -14.21 -26.78
C LEU A 407 -29.97 -13.62 -25.38
N GLY A 408 -31.19 -13.16 -25.04
CA GLY A 408 -31.53 -12.65 -23.71
C GLY A 408 -31.93 -13.72 -22.69
N THR A 409 -32.25 -14.96 -23.13
CA THR A 409 -32.69 -16.05 -22.25
C THR A 409 -31.53 -16.94 -21.84
N LYS A 410 -31.22 -16.99 -20.53
CA LYS A 410 -30.27 -17.98 -19.98
C LYS A 410 -30.91 -19.37 -20.01
N VAL A 411 -30.72 -20.09 -21.11
CA VAL A 411 -31.12 -21.50 -21.22
C VAL A 411 -30.00 -22.38 -20.64
N GLU A 412 -30.27 -23.01 -19.49
CA GLU A 412 -29.35 -24.01 -18.95
C GLU A 412 -29.40 -25.30 -19.77
N LEU A 413 -28.33 -25.57 -20.52
CA LEU A 413 -28.21 -26.80 -21.31
C LEU A 413 -28.05 -28.01 -20.38
N SER A 414 -28.81 -29.07 -20.65
CA SER A 414 -28.71 -30.32 -19.89
C SER A 414 -27.32 -30.98 -20.00
N ASP A 415 -26.89 -31.69 -18.96
CA ASP A 415 -25.59 -32.38 -18.97
C ASP A 415 -25.50 -33.52 -19.98
N ARG A 416 -26.65 -34.04 -20.42
CA ARG A 416 -26.73 -35.00 -21.55
C ARG A 416 -26.40 -34.30 -22.87
N PHE A 417 -26.89 -33.08 -23.06
CA PHE A 417 -26.63 -32.29 -24.26
C PHE A 417 -25.16 -31.84 -24.32
N LYS A 418 -24.61 -31.31 -23.22
CA LYS A 418 -23.19 -30.89 -23.14
C LYS A 418 -22.23 -32.01 -23.52
N ARG A 419 -22.49 -33.25 -23.05
CA ARG A 419 -21.66 -34.43 -23.36
C ARG A 419 -21.77 -34.91 -24.81
N ASN A 420 -22.90 -34.66 -25.47
CA ASN A 420 -23.16 -35.11 -26.85
C ASN A 420 -23.15 -33.96 -27.87
N TYR A 421 -22.72 -32.77 -27.47
CA TYR A 421 -22.78 -31.55 -28.26
C TYR A 421 -22.11 -31.70 -29.63
N ALA A 422 -20.95 -32.34 -29.68
CA ALA A 422 -20.22 -32.57 -30.93
C ALA A 422 -20.98 -33.47 -31.92
N ARG A 423 -21.73 -34.47 -31.42
CA ARG A 423 -22.58 -35.31 -32.27
C ARG A 423 -23.79 -34.53 -32.78
N TRP A 424 -24.42 -33.76 -31.89
CA TRP A 424 -25.55 -32.90 -32.27
C TRP A 424 -25.17 -31.88 -33.35
N ILE A 425 -24.01 -31.21 -33.25
CA ILE A 425 -23.54 -30.32 -34.32
C ILE A 425 -23.39 -31.06 -35.66
N ASN A 426 -22.74 -32.21 -35.64
CA ASN A 426 -22.49 -32.95 -36.88
C ASN A 426 -23.79 -33.41 -37.55
N ASP A 427 -24.76 -33.85 -36.76
CA ASP A 427 -26.00 -34.42 -37.29
C ASP A 427 -27.06 -33.35 -37.61
N GLU A 428 -27.25 -32.34 -36.75
CA GLU A 428 -28.32 -31.34 -36.89
C GLU A 428 -27.89 -30.02 -37.55
N VAL A 429 -26.61 -29.65 -37.48
CA VAL A 429 -26.14 -28.36 -38.02
C VAL A 429 -25.38 -28.55 -39.33
N ILE A 430 -24.56 -29.61 -39.42
CA ILE A 430 -23.68 -29.83 -40.58
C ILE A 430 -24.38 -30.72 -41.64
N LYS A 431 -25.01 -31.81 -41.22
CA LYS A 431 -25.68 -32.74 -42.16
C LYS A 431 -27.09 -32.29 -42.53
N ASN A 432 -27.83 -31.69 -41.60
CA ASN A 432 -29.14 -31.12 -41.88
C ASN A 432 -28.98 -29.70 -42.44
N HIS A 433 -29.42 -29.49 -43.68
CA HIS A 433 -29.55 -28.16 -44.26
C HIS A 433 -30.83 -27.51 -43.76
N THR A 434 -30.78 -26.97 -42.55
CA THR A 434 -31.88 -26.19 -42.00
C THR A 434 -32.02 -24.91 -42.83
N ASN A 435 -33.18 -24.73 -43.47
CA ASN A 435 -33.48 -23.50 -44.20
C ASN A 435 -33.85 -22.40 -43.18
N TRP A 436 -32.82 -21.69 -42.71
CA TRP A 436 -32.95 -20.64 -41.71
C TRP A 436 -33.87 -19.50 -42.16
N ASP A 437 -33.92 -19.20 -43.47
CA ASP A 437 -34.80 -18.16 -44.01
C ASP A 437 -36.27 -18.55 -43.88
N LEU A 438 -36.60 -19.82 -44.09
CA LEU A 438 -37.97 -20.34 -43.91
C LEU A 438 -38.38 -20.38 -42.44
N LEU A 439 -37.44 -20.69 -41.55
CA LEU A 439 -37.65 -20.69 -40.11
C LEU A 439 -37.95 -19.27 -39.61
N VAL A 440 -37.18 -18.29 -40.06
CA VAL A 440 -37.38 -16.86 -39.74
C VAL A 440 -38.71 -16.36 -40.33
N ALA A 441 -39.03 -16.72 -41.57
CA ALA A 441 -40.28 -16.34 -42.25
C ALA A 441 -41.54 -16.89 -41.55
N LEU A 442 -41.50 -18.14 -41.07
CA LEU A 442 -42.61 -18.77 -40.33
C LEU A 442 -42.72 -18.26 -38.88
N THR A 443 -41.66 -17.66 -38.34
CA THR A 443 -41.68 -17.07 -37.01
C THR A 443 -42.12 -15.60 -36.98
N HIS A 444 -42.15 -14.87 -38.10
CA HIS A 444 -42.84 -13.58 -38.12
C HIS A 444 -44.32 -13.82 -37.79
N GLY A 445 -44.67 -13.64 -36.51
CA GLY A 445 -46.05 -13.62 -36.07
C GLY A 445 -46.84 -12.68 -36.96
N ILE A 446 -48.06 -13.10 -37.29
CA ILE A 446 -49.09 -12.40 -38.07
C ILE A 446 -48.66 -10.96 -38.35
N ILE A 447 -48.23 -10.71 -39.59
CA ILE A 447 -47.99 -9.36 -40.09
C ILE A 447 -49.28 -8.59 -39.79
N ASP A 448 -49.24 -7.65 -38.85
CA ASP A 448 -50.35 -6.73 -38.62
C ASP A 448 -50.58 -5.97 -39.91
N SER A 449 -51.57 -6.42 -40.68
CA SER A 449 -52.09 -5.72 -41.83
C SER A 449 -52.81 -4.46 -41.36
N ILE A 450 -52.19 -3.30 -41.55
CA ILE A 450 -52.88 -2.02 -41.78
C ILE A 450 -52.37 -1.46 -43.10
#